data_AF-A0A8J2V4B4-F1
#
_entry.id   AF-A0A8J2V4B4-F1
#
_cell.length_a   1.000
_cell.length_b   1.000
_cell.length_c   1.000
_cell.angle_alpha   90.00
_cell.angle_beta   90.00
_cell.angle_gamma   90.00
#
_symmetry.space_group_name_H-M   'P 1'
#
loop_
_entity.id
_entity.type
_entity.pdbx_description
1 polymer ?
#
loop_
_entity_poly.entity_id
_entity_poly.type
_entity_poly.pdbx_seq_one_letter_code
_entity_poly.pdbx_strand_id
1 'polypeptide(L)'
;MGNRSIRPLTLAAIAMGALGLAGLGGCKMGGGNSGPRVSVAASQAQTVSSYFSIYAHGPTRVMVPVEGQKAALLLDFPNESKTISGTGRLHVFAETASEDMIEAWWNNQYSDALFPDAAEPVETISLGGKLEIVSAEMTGTERPREDQSYDVMAVTYRIADVPADRFTLEGFEGETTVYVMMEGKRP
;
A
#
# COMPACT_ATOMS: atom_id res chain seq x y z
N MET A 1 -19.55 18.32 46.77
CA MET A 1 -19.69 19.65 46.16
C MET A 1 -19.08 19.53 44.77
N GLY A 2 -19.88 19.24 43.74
CA GLY A 2 -20.58 20.24 42.92
C GLY A 2 -19.65 20.53 41.73
N ASN A 3 -20.00 20.35 40.46
CA ASN A 3 -21.26 20.59 39.81
C ASN A 3 -21.26 19.86 38.44
N ARG A 4 -22.33 19.14 38.11
CA ARG A 4 -22.59 18.68 36.73
C ARG A 4 -23.15 19.87 35.97
N SER A 5 -22.57 20.23 34.82
CA SER A 5 -23.19 21.18 33.89
C SER A 5 -23.73 20.42 32.68
N ILE A 6 -25.01 20.64 32.41
CA ILE A 6 -25.81 20.02 31.36
C ILE A 6 -26.22 21.15 30.39
N ARG A 7 -26.30 20.80 29.09
CA ARG A 7 -27.13 21.40 27.99
C ARG A 7 -26.45 22.43 27.08
N PRO A 8 -26.96 22.66 25.83
CA PRO A 8 -28.13 22.05 25.17
C PRO A 8 -27.87 21.47 23.76
N LEU A 9 -28.79 20.57 23.37
CA LEU A 9 -29.15 20.28 21.96
C LEU A 9 -29.66 21.56 21.30
N THR A 10 -29.18 21.85 20.08
CA THR A 10 -29.82 22.83 19.20
C THR A 10 -30.28 22.11 17.93
N LEU A 11 -31.60 22.00 17.82
CA LEU A 11 -32.31 21.65 16.59
C LEU A 11 -32.57 22.96 15.84
N ALA A 12 -32.20 23.05 14.57
CA ALA A 12 -32.73 24.06 13.67
C ALA A 12 -32.94 23.42 12.29
N ALA A 13 -34.19 23.47 11.86
CA ALA A 13 -34.70 23.02 10.57
C ALA A 13 -34.93 24.23 9.63
N ILE A 14 -35.32 23.92 8.38
CA ILE A 14 -35.90 24.80 7.33
C ILE A 14 -34.80 25.47 6.47
N ALA A 15 -34.76 25.38 5.14
CA ALA A 15 -35.85 25.61 4.19
C ALA A 15 -35.70 24.90 2.83
N MET A 16 -36.87 24.69 2.21
CA MET A 16 -37.12 24.35 0.81
C MET A 16 -36.50 25.34 -0.19
N GLY A 17 -36.09 24.82 -1.35
CA GLY A 17 -35.88 25.59 -2.58
C GLY A 17 -35.93 24.66 -3.77
N ALA A 18 -36.93 24.86 -4.63
CA ALA A 18 -37.34 23.94 -5.68
C ALA A 18 -36.75 24.27 -7.07
N LEU A 19 -36.92 23.31 -7.98
CA LEU A 19 -36.88 23.39 -9.44
C LEU A 19 -35.54 23.66 -10.15
N GLY A 20 -35.06 22.62 -10.84
CA GLY A 20 -34.20 22.71 -12.01
C GLY A 20 -34.50 21.54 -12.95
N LEU A 21 -35.31 21.80 -13.97
CA LEU A 21 -35.63 20.88 -15.08
C LEU A 21 -34.41 20.63 -15.98
N ALA A 22 -34.50 19.53 -16.72
CA ALA A 22 -33.87 19.24 -18.01
C ALA A 22 -32.44 18.67 -18.01
N GLY A 23 -32.35 17.44 -18.52
CA GLY A 23 -31.10 16.80 -18.85
C GLY A 23 -31.20 15.28 -18.98
N LEU A 24 -32.12 14.77 -19.81
CA LEU A 24 -32.01 13.40 -20.35
C LEU A 24 -30.83 13.38 -21.34
N GLY A 25 -29.62 13.43 -20.79
CA GLY A 25 -28.39 13.08 -21.48
C GLY A 25 -28.13 11.61 -21.21
N GLY A 26 -28.38 10.76 -22.20
CA GLY A 26 -28.01 9.35 -22.13
C GLY A 26 -26.52 9.24 -21.85
N CYS A 27 -26.15 8.89 -20.62
CA CYS A 27 -24.83 8.36 -20.32
C CYS A 27 -24.71 7.05 -21.07
N LYS A 28 -24.01 7.13 -22.20
CA LYS A 28 -23.51 6.02 -22.97
C LYS A 28 -22.71 5.14 -22.00
N MET A 29 -23.34 4.06 -21.50
CA MET A 29 -22.65 3.00 -20.77
C MET A 29 -21.67 2.37 -21.74
N GLY A 30 -20.46 2.92 -21.80
CA GLY A 30 -19.30 2.23 -22.33
C GLY A 30 -18.99 1.10 -21.37
N GLY A 31 -19.57 -0.08 -21.63
CA GLY A 31 -19.26 -1.32 -20.94
C GLY A 31 -17.83 -1.74 -21.25
N GLY A 32 -16.88 -1.11 -20.56
CA GLY A 32 -15.62 -1.77 -20.22
C GLY A 32 -15.96 -2.75 -19.11
N ASN A 33 -15.57 -4.01 -19.28
CA ASN A 33 -15.81 -5.11 -18.35
C ASN A 33 -14.93 -4.98 -17.09
N SER A 34 -14.84 -3.78 -16.53
CA SER A 34 -14.05 -3.46 -15.34
C SER A 34 -14.92 -3.80 -14.14
N GLY A 35 -14.51 -4.78 -13.34
CA GLY A 35 -15.18 -5.10 -12.08
C GLY A 35 -15.28 -3.88 -11.13
N PRO A 36 -15.90 -4.04 -9.94
CA PRO A 36 -16.04 -2.94 -8.98
C PRO A 36 -14.71 -2.22 -8.71
N ARG A 37 -14.79 -0.91 -8.47
CA ARG A 37 -13.64 -0.13 -8.02
C ARG A 37 -13.46 -0.32 -6.52
N VAL A 38 -12.23 -0.58 -6.09
CA VAL A 38 -11.89 -0.92 -4.72
C VAL A 38 -10.76 -0.02 -4.24
N SER A 39 -11.02 0.74 -3.18
CA SER A 39 -10.02 1.55 -2.48
C SER A 39 -9.30 0.71 -1.43
N VAL A 40 -8.02 1.03 -1.18
CA VAL A 40 -7.26 0.44 -0.08
C VAL A 40 -6.96 1.47 1.00
N ALA A 41 -6.83 1.02 2.24
CA ALA A 41 -6.32 1.84 3.31
C ALA A 41 -4.79 1.66 3.40
N ALA A 42 -4.02 2.62 2.90
CA ALA A 42 -2.55 2.58 2.98
C ALA A 42 -2.04 2.45 4.42
N SER A 43 -2.83 2.87 5.43
CA SER A 43 -2.53 2.71 6.85
C SER A 43 -2.53 1.25 7.34
N GLN A 44 -3.16 0.33 6.60
CA GLN A 44 -3.15 -1.10 6.88
C GLN A 44 -1.95 -1.81 6.25
N ALA A 45 -1.09 -1.05 5.56
CA ALA A 45 0.08 -1.63 4.91
C ALA A 45 1.06 -2.20 5.95
N GLN A 46 1.53 -3.41 5.71
CA GLN A 46 2.62 -3.99 6.48
C GLN A 46 3.95 -3.68 5.78
N THR A 47 4.89 -3.10 6.52
CA THR A 47 6.22 -2.78 6.01
C THR A 47 7.27 -3.70 6.63
N VAL A 48 8.14 -4.26 5.80
CA VAL A 48 9.29 -5.07 6.21
C VAL A 48 10.54 -4.48 5.59
N SER A 49 11.48 -4.06 6.44
CA SER A 49 12.80 -3.58 6.02
C SER A 49 13.95 -4.29 6.73
N SER A 50 13.64 -5.13 7.72
CA SER A 50 14.62 -5.93 8.46
C SER A 50 14.38 -7.40 8.20
N TYR A 51 15.46 -8.13 7.93
CA TYR A 51 15.46 -9.54 7.54
C TYR A 51 16.40 -10.30 8.46
N PHE A 52 16.28 -11.62 8.50
CA PHE A 52 17.28 -12.47 9.17
C PHE A 52 18.58 -12.49 8.33
N SER A 53 19.34 -11.40 8.41
CA SER A 53 20.51 -11.14 7.56
C SER A 53 21.71 -10.64 8.38
N ILE A 54 22.89 -10.70 7.76
CA ILE A 54 24.08 -10.02 8.30
C ILE A 54 23.89 -8.50 8.32
N TYR A 55 22.99 -7.95 7.51
CA TYR A 55 22.63 -6.53 7.50
C TYR A 55 21.38 -6.29 8.35
N ALA A 56 21.37 -5.21 9.13
CA ALA A 56 20.23 -4.81 9.95
C ALA A 56 19.00 -4.43 9.09
N HIS A 57 19.24 -3.80 7.94
CA HIS A 57 18.19 -3.44 6.98
C HIS A 57 18.53 -3.95 5.58
N GLY A 58 17.49 -4.41 4.88
CA GLY A 58 17.52 -4.78 3.47
C GLY A 58 16.60 -3.88 2.64
N PRO A 59 16.25 -4.31 1.41
CA PRO A 59 15.21 -3.67 0.62
C PRO A 59 13.92 -3.52 1.44
N THR A 60 13.24 -2.39 1.31
CA THR A 60 11.96 -2.20 2.01
C THR A 60 10.83 -2.78 1.18
N ARG A 61 10.00 -3.62 1.78
CA ARG A 61 8.81 -4.17 1.16
C ARG A 61 7.57 -3.69 1.87
N VAL A 62 6.58 -3.24 1.11
CA VAL A 62 5.30 -2.78 1.62
C VAL A 62 4.21 -3.66 1.01
N MET A 63 3.49 -4.38 1.86
CA MET A 63 2.31 -5.11 1.46
C MET A 63 1.06 -4.34 1.86
N VAL A 64 0.19 -4.08 0.89
CA VAL A 64 -1.13 -3.49 1.11
C VAL A 64 -2.20 -4.54 0.79
N PRO A 65 -2.95 -5.05 1.79
CA PRO A 65 -4.05 -5.95 1.52
C PRO A 65 -5.19 -5.22 0.78
N VAL A 66 -5.83 -5.90 -0.18
CA VAL A 66 -7.04 -5.41 -0.85
C VAL A 66 -8.25 -6.11 -0.23
N GLU A 67 -8.83 -5.47 0.78
CA GLU A 67 -9.90 -6.06 1.60
C GLU A 67 -11.06 -6.57 0.74
N GLY A 68 -11.49 -7.81 1.02
CA GLY A 68 -12.61 -8.46 0.34
C GLY A 68 -12.34 -8.92 -1.10
N GLN A 69 -11.16 -8.68 -1.66
CA GLN A 69 -10.83 -9.07 -3.05
C GLN A 69 -9.91 -10.29 -3.17
N LYS A 70 -9.44 -10.86 -2.05
CA LYS A 70 -8.40 -11.91 -2.04
C LYS A 70 -7.23 -11.48 -2.92
N ALA A 71 -6.69 -10.30 -2.64
CA ALA A 71 -5.59 -9.72 -3.39
C ALA A 71 -4.67 -8.92 -2.45
N ALA A 72 -3.41 -8.83 -2.83
CA ALA A 72 -2.40 -8.08 -2.11
C ALA A 72 -1.55 -7.30 -3.10
N LEU A 73 -1.34 -6.02 -2.84
CA LEU A 73 -0.37 -5.21 -3.54
C LEU A 73 0.97 -5.31 -2.81
N LEU A 74 2.01 -5.71 -3.51
CA LEU A 74 3.38 -5.74 -3.02
C LEU A 74 4.19 -4.65 -3.70
N LEU A 75 4.81 -3.79 -2.91
CA LEU A 75 5.77 -2.77 -3.36
C LEU A 75 7.16 -3.13 -2.83
N ASP A 76 8.16 -3.03 -3.70
CA ASP A 76 9.55 -3.32 -3.42
C ASP A 76 10.39 -2.05 -3.65
N PHE A 77 11.06 -1.55 -2.62
CA PHE A 77 11.95 -0.40 -2.64
C PHE A 77 13.40 -0.86 -2.37
N PRO A 78 14.26 -0.94 -3.39
CA PRO A 78 15.68 -1.25 -3.21
C PRO A 78 16.38 -0.24 -2.29
N ASN A 79 17.42 -0.69 -1.58
CA ASN A 79 18.13 0.13 -0.60
C ASN A 79 19.60 0.39 -0.94
N GLU A 80 19.99 0.16 -2.19
CA GLU A 80 21.37 0.26 -2.68
C GLU A 80 21.74 1.67 -3.17
N SER A 81 20.76 2.55 -3.38
CA SER A 81 20.95 3.88 -3.95
C SER A 81 20.13 4.93 -3.22
N LYS A 82 20.68 6.15 -3.14
CA LYS A 82 19.96 7.33 -2.63
C LYS A 82 18.90 7.84 -3.62
N THR A 83 19.02 7.49 -4.90
CA THR A 83 17.96 7.72 -5.88
C THR A 83 16.92 6.63 -5.70
N ILE A 84 15.91 6.93 -4.87
CA ILE A 84 14.85 5.99 -4.56
C ILE A 84 14.06 5.66 -5.82
N SER A 85 13.93 4.36 -6.08
CA SER A 85 13.03 3.78 -7.08
C SER A 85 12.16 2.73 -6.39
N GLY A 86 11.00 2.43 -6.96
CA GLY A 86 10.14 1.37 -6.50
C GLY A 86 9.68 0.50 -7.66
N THR A 87 9.41 -0.77 -7.37
CA THR A 87 8.61 -1.62 -8.24
C THR A 87 7.39 -2.11 -7.48
N GLY A 88 6.35 -2.54 -8.19
CA GLY A 88 5.15 -3.04 -7.55
C GLY A 88 4.43 -4.07 -8.38
N ARG A 89 3.75 -4.98 -7.68
CA ARG A 89 2.92 -6.04 -8.27
C ARG A 89 1.62 -6.17 -7.48
N LEU A 90 0.50 -6.20 -8.20
CA LEU A 90 -0.78 -6.62 -7.64
C LEU A 90 -0.91 -8.13 -7.84
N HIS A 91 -1.01 -8.87 -6.74
CA HIS A 91 -1.24 -10.31 -6.73
C HIS A 91 -2.71 -10.56 -6.42
N VAL A 92 -3.39 -11.30 -7.30
CA VAL A 92 -4.77 -11.70 -7.12
C VAL A 92 -4.79 -13.20 -6.90
N PHE A 93 -5.45 -13.64 -5.83
CA PHE A 93 -5.55 -15.05 -5.44
C PHE A 93 -6.90 -15.63 -5.86
N ALA A 94 -7.01 -16.96 -5.87
CA ALA A 94 -8.27 -17.64 -6.08
C ALA A 94 -9.30 -17.25 -4.99
N GLU A 95 -10.58 -17.19 -5.35
CA GLU A 95 -11.65 -16.90 -4.36
C GLU A 95 -11.76 -17.93 -3.24
N THR A 96 -11.29 -19.15 -3.52
CA THR A 96 -11.24 -20.25 -2.57
C THR A 96 -10.04 -20.18 -1.62
N ALA A 97 -9.09 -19.25 -1.83
CA ALA A 97 -7.95 -19.08 -0.94
C ALA A 97 -8.40 -18.47 0.40
N SER A 98 -7.99 -19.10 1.51
CA SER A 98 -8.22 -18.54 2.84
C SER A 98 -7.30 -17.34 3.09
N GLU A 99 -7.66 -16.49 4.06
CA GLU A 99 -6.78 -15.39 4.48
C GLU A 99 -5.45 -15.93 5.02
N ASP A 100 -5.49 -16.99 5.83
CA ASP A 100 -4.30 -17.65 6.39
C ASP A 100 -3.31 -18.11 5.30
N MET A 101 -3.82 -18.62 4.18
CA MET A 101 -2.97 -19.02 3.04
C MET A 101 -2.33 -17.82 2.35
N ILE A 102 -3.03 -16.68 2.26
CA ILE A 102 -2.50 -15.43 1.70
C ILE A 102 -1.48 -14.81 2.65
N GLU A 103 -1.73 -14.85 3.96
CA GLU A 103 -0.76 -14.42 4.99
C GLU A 103 0.50 -15.30 4.97
N ALA A 104 0.35 -16.62 4.81
CA ALA A 104 1.47 -17.53 4.59
C ALA A 104 2.26 -17.18 3.32
N TRP A 105 1.57 -16.83 2.22
CA TRP A 105 2.23 -16.34 1.00
C TRP A 105 3.00 -15.04 1.26
N TRP A 106 2.43 -14.11 2.03
CA TRP A 106 3.12 -12.88 2.40
C TRP A 106 4.38 -13.15 3.22
N ASN A 107 4.29 -14.02 4.22
CA ASN A 107 5.44 -14.44 5.01
C ASN A 107 6.55 -15.04 4.11
N ASN A 108 6.19 -15.84 3.10
CA ASN A 108 7.14 -16.38 2.12
C ASN A 108 7.84 -15.31 1.28
N GLN A 109 7.34 -14.06 1.26
CA GLN A 109 8.02 -13.00 0.51
C GLN A 109 9.30 -12.56 1.22
N TYR A 110 9.32 -12.50 2.55
CA TYR A 110 10.45 -11.94 3.31
C TYR A 110 11.09 -12.90 4.32
N SER A 111 10.47 -14.06 4.57
CA SER A 111 10.99 -15.09 5.47
C SER A 111 11.61 -16.24 4.68
N ASP A 112 12.69 -16.82 5.22
CA ASP A 112 13.28 -18.06 4.71
C ASP A 112 12.43 -19.29 5.06
N ALA A 113 11.48 -19.15 5.99
CA ALA A 113 10.53 -20.20 6.33
C ALA A 113 9.46 -20.29 5.25
N LEU A 114 9.63 -21.24 4.32
CA LEU A 114 8.64 -21.56 3.30
C LEU A 114 7.44 -22.27 3.93
N PHE A 115 6.28 -21.61 3.91
CA PHE A 115 4.98 -22.22 4.16
C PHE A 115 4.51 -22.91 2.87
N PRO A 116 4.51 -24.25 2.80
CA PRO A 116 4.15 -24.99 1.59
C PRO A 116 2.66 -24.87 1.24
N ASP A 117 1.82 -24.57 2.23
CA ASP A 117 0.38 -24.40 2.07
C ASP A 117 -0.02 -22.95 1.73
N ALA A 118 0.96 -22.09 1.41
CA ALA A 118 0.71 -20.72 1.00
C ALA A 118 -0.13 -20.65 -0.29
N ALA A 119 -0.97 -19.64 -0.41
CA ALA A 119 -1.75 -19.41 -1.62
C ALA A 119 -0.83 -19.05 -2.79
N GLU A 120 -1.14 -19.55 -3.98
CA GLU A 120 -0.51 -19.11 -5.22
C GLU A 120 -1.40 -18.04 -5.90
N PRO A 121 -0.83 -16.91 -6.34
CA PRO A 121 -1.58 -15.93 -7.13
C PRO A 121 -2.04 -16.56 -8.45
N VAL A 122 -3.32 -16.40 -8.77
CA VAL A 122 -3.89 -16.79 -10.07
C VAL A 122 -3.62 -15.72 -11.14
N GLU A 123 -3.38 -14.49 -10.73
CA GLU A 123 -3.02 -13.37 -11.57
C GLU A 123 -1.98 -12.50 -10.85
N THR A 124 -1.00 -12.00 -11.61
CA THR A 124 0.01 -11.06 -11.11
C THR A 124 0.19 -9.94 -12.13
N ILE A 125 -0.09 -8.71 -11.70
CA ILE A 125 -0.08 -7.53 -12.55
C ILE A 125 1.07 -6.64 -12.11
N SER A 126 2.03 -6.40 -13.00
CA SER A 126 3.11 -5.45 -12.73
C SER A 126 2.62 -4.02 -12.85
N LEU A 127 2.94 -3.18 -11.87
CA LEU A 127 2.53 -1.77 -11.87
C LEU A 127 3.24 -0.97 -12.96
N GLY A 128 4.53 -1.24 -13.20
CA GLY A 128 5.34 -0.46 -14.15
C GLY A 128 5.25 1.04 -13.86
N GLY A 129 4.94 1.85 -14.89
CA GLY A 129 4.76 3.29 -14.75
C GLY A 129 3.53 3.74 -13.95
N LYS A 130 2.75 2.82 -13.38
CA LYS A 130 1.65 3.15 -12.46
C LYS A 130 2.12 3.43 -11.04
N LEU A 131 3.37 3.08 -10.68
CA LEU A 131 4.00 3.46 -9.42
C LEU A 131 4.94 4.65 -9.68
N GLU A 132 4.69 5.75 -8.97
CA GLU A 132 5.47 6.97 -9.04
C GLU A 132 6.05 7.29 -7.65
N ILE A 133 7.34 7.62 -7.58
CA ILE A 133 7.94 8.21 -6.38
C ILE A 133 7.69 9.72 -6.44
N VAL A 134 6.88 10.24 -5.52
CA VAL A 134 6.50 11.66 -5.46
C VAL A 134 7.60 12.47 -4.78
N SER A 135 8.12 11.95 -3.67
CA SER A 135 9.23 12.56 -2.93
C SER A 135 10.04 11.50 -2.19
N ALA A 136 11.30 11.83 -1.94
CA ALA A 136 12.20 11.05 -1.10
C ALA A 136 13.08 12.02 -0.30
N GLU A 137 12.83 12.13 1.00
CA GLU A 137 13.50 13.09 1.88
C GLU A 137 14.31 12.36 2.95
N MET A 138 15.56 12.77 3.14
CA MET A 138 16.40 12.23 4.20
C MET A 138 15.93 12.78 5.55
N THR A 139 15.48 11.90 6.43
CA THR A 139 14.97 12.25 7.77
C THR A 139 16.01 12.01 8.87
N GLY A 140 17.07 11.26 8.57
CA GLY A 140 18.17 11.05 9.50
C GLY A 140 19.16 9.99 9.04
N THR A 141 19.94 9.49 9.99
CA THR A 141 20.88 8.39 9.79
C THR A 141 20.76 7.40 10.93
N GLU A 142 20.87 6.11 10.64
CA GLU A 142 20.89 5.05 11.66
C GLU A 142 22.18 4.24 11.59
N ARG A 143 22.69 3.83 12.75
CA ARG A 143 23.87 2.97 12.87
C ARG A 143 23.56 1.80 13.80
N PRO A 144 22.79 0.80 13.34
CA PRO A 144 22.35 -0.32 14.17
C PRO A 144 23.51 -1.24 14.57
N ARG A 145 24.62 -1.21 13.83
CA ARG A 145 25.88 -1.92 14.14
C ARG A 145 27.08 -1.04 13.83
N GLU A 146 28.23 -1.32 14.45
CA GLU A 146 29.44 -0.52 14.25
C GLU A 146 29.88 -0.44 12.79
N ASP A 147 29.71 -1.51 12.01
CA ASP A 147 30.09 -1.61 10.60
C ASP A 147 28.96 -1.21 9.63
N GLN A 148 27.80 -0.79 10.10
CA GLN A 148 26.62 -0.54 9.27
C GLN A 148 26.01 0.81 9.53
N SER A 149 25.95 1.64 8.50
CA SER A 149 25.33 2.96 8.59
C SER A 149 24.36 3.15 7.43
N TYR A 150 23.19 3.69 7.74
CA TYR A 150 22.10 3.89 6.79
C TYR A 150 21.65 5.34 6.79
N ASP A 151 21.34 5.87 5.62
CA ASP A 151 20.49 7.05 5.51
C ASP A 151 19.03 6.60 5.65
N VAL A 152 18.28 7.29 6.50
CA VAL A 152 16.85 7.05 6.69
C VAL A 152 16.10 8.01 5.77
N MET A 153 15.33 7.45 4.84
CA MET A 153 14.60 8.20 3.82
C MET A 153 13.10 8.03 4.03
N ALA A 154 12.36 9.12 4.21
CA ALA A 154 10.90 9.12 4.09
C ALA A 154 10.53 9.22 2.62
N VAL A 155 9.74 8.26 2.13
CA VAL A 155 9.39 8.11 0.72
C VAL A 155 7.89 8.21 0.56
N THR A 156 7.42 9.23 -0.16
CA THR A 156 6.03 9.33 -0.59
C THR A 156 5.90 8.79 -2.00
N TYR A 157 4.93 7.92 -2.22
CA TYR A 157 4.65 7.33 -3.52
C TYR A 157 3.18 7.47 -3.88
N ARG A 158 2.91 7.43 -5.19
CA ARG A 158 1.57 7.42 -5.77
C ARG A 158 1.40 6.21 -6.66
N ILE A 159 0.23 5.60 -6.56
CA ILE A 159 -0.19 4.52 -7.44
C ILE A 159 -1.40 4.99 -8.24
N ALA A 160 -1.36 4.82 -9.56
CA ALA A 160 -2.51 5.03 -10.43
C ALA A 160 -3.42 3.79 -10.44
N ASP A 161 -4.65 3.93 -10.95
CA ASP A 161 -5.61 2.83 -11.06
C ASP A 161 -4.99 1.58 -11.70
N VAL A 162 -5.15 0.43 -11.05
CA VAL A 162 -4.68 -0.88 -11.54
C VAL A 162 -5.89 -1.77 -11.84
N PRO A 163 -6.25 -1.96 -13.13
CA PRO A 163 -7.31 -2.89 -13.50
C PRO A 163 -6.83 -4.33 -13.30
N ALA A 164 -7.69 -5.16 -12.71
CA ALA A 164 -7.58 -6.61 -12.66
C ALA A 164 -8.85 -7.23 -13.26
N ASP A 165 -8.88 -8.54 -13.45
CA ASP A 165 -10.03 -9.22 -14.05
C ASP A 165 -11.34 -9.04 -13.24
N ARG A 166 -11.23 -9.02 -11.91
CA ARG A 166 -12.39 -9.01 -10.99
C ARG A 166 -12.72 -7.65 -10.40
N PHE A 167 -11.78 -6.70 -10.42
CA PHE A 167 -11.94 -5.39 -9.80
C PHE A 167 -10.95 -4.40 -10.39
N THR A 168 -11.11 -3.11 -10.09
CA THR A 168 -10.07 -2.10 -10.33
C THR A 168 -9.59 -1.56 -9.00
N LEU A 169 -8.30 -1.74 -8.70
CA LEU A 169 -7.69 -1.07 -7.56
C LEU A 169 -7.64 0.43 -7.86
N GLU A 170 -8.31 1.23 -7.04
CA GLU A 170 -8.26 2.69 -7.17
C GLU A 170 -6.88 3.20 -6.80
N GLY A 171 -6.42 4.21 -7.54
CA GLY A 171 -5.17 4.89 -7.24
C GLY A 171 -5.19 5.56 -5.87
N PHE A 172 -4.03 5.58 -5.22
CA PHE A 172 -3.86 6.16 -3.88
C PHE A 172 -2.43 6.65 -3.68
N GLU A 173 -2.22 7.41 -2.61
CA GLU A 173 -0.90 7.84 -2.15
C GLU A 173 -0.55 7.14 -0.83
N GLY A 174 0.73 6.84 -0.66
CA GLY A 174 1.25 6.21 0.54
C GLY A 174 2.62 6.76 0.92
N GLU A 175 3.03 6.44 2.14
CA GLU A 175 4.35 6.79 2.68
C GLU A 175 5.02 5.53 3.22
N THR A 176 6.35 5.46 3.10
CA THR A 176 7.16 4.41 3.73
C THR A 176 8.55 4.94 4.08
N THR A 177 9.26 4.21 4.93
CA THR A 177 10.64 4.52 5.31
C THR A 177 11.59 3.54 4.64
N VAL A 178 12.56 4.06 3.88
CA VAL A 178 13.61 3.27 3.23
C VAL A 178 14.95 3.54 3.90
N TYR A 179 15.69 2.47 4.20
CA TYR A 179 17.00 2.51 4.87
C TYR A 179 18.10 2.28 3.85
N VAL A 180 18.65 3.34 3.27
CA VAL A 180 19.67 3.26 2.22
C VAL A 180 21.04 3.03 2.85
N MET A 181 21.72 1.95 2.48
CA MET A 181 23.05 1.66 3.02
C MET A 181 24.05 2.72 2.54
N MET A 182 24.71 3.39 3.48
CA MET A 182 25.82 4.29 3.13
C MET A 182 27.02 3.42 2.74
N GLU A 183 27.59 3.65 1.56
CA GLU A 183 28.85 3.02 1.18
C GLU A 183 29.97 3.46 2.14
N GLY A 184 30.19 2.66 3.18
CA GLY A 184 31.25 2.83 4.17
C GLY A 184 32.09 1.56 4.21
N LYS A 185 33.32 1.66 3.66
CA LYS A 185 34.38 0.63 3.59
C LYS A 185 33.92 -0.79 3.96
N ARG A 186 33.66 -1.61 2.93
CA ARG A 186 33.81 -3.06 3.09
C ARG A 186 35.19 -3.31 3.74
N PRO A 187 35.27 -4.04 4.86
CA PRO A 187 36.56 -4.39 5.45
C PRO A 187 37.46 -5.13 4.44
#